data_AF-A0A4P7RQ82-F1
#
_entry.id   AF-A0A4P7RQ82-F1
#
_cell.length_a   1.000
_cell.length_b   1.000
_cell.length_c   1.000
_cell.angle_alpha   90.00
_cell.angle_beta   90.00
_cell.angle_gamma   90.00
#
_symmetry.space_group_name_H-M   'P 1'
#
loop_
_entity.id
_entity.type
_entity.pdbx_description
1 polymer ?
#
loop_
_entity_poly.entity_id
_entity_poly.type
_entity_poly.pdbx_seq_one_letter_code
_entity_poly.pdbx_strand_id
1 'polypeptide(L)'
;MLPPDSRITLLERLIPPEGHVVSHVVGTTFTLDLGSALLPSLALSHSAAADSADPLEIIAAVQASIHKVDIFHQRGMIAVPPHRSRLHTLLEPALHAVQLSSNFLFHPKIWVVRFEDQSTGQVTTRLIVMSRNLARGRSWDVALTLDGEIGGAPRAQNKPIVDLLRYLTSAVRPSLSQERADRISALAEEIRRARWTLPTGATDLDFHVFGVPGPRSPKPDFSGYKHLLISPFLTDDGLAKIAEYSSGPVSVVSRQESLNSLSAEFAEWITDPFVLSPTAGIPADDAESSGSPALSGLHAKLYCVERARKAHLFIGSANATRNAFRGNVEILVELTGKTGVLGVDALLGKGGFMSILQSTTIEPSGEEAEDQQAILDGQLRQLVSAVSLRAELSETDEAYTLHLTSEAAVSTKQEVTLMVSLLTDKAIAANVLTGSRIDVPFEGLTLSDVTAFVVLTISDNGGRTSSTVVKADLVNDVPGRMSSIVTREISTPDAFRRFLALLLAFGAPSAASDGGDDGGDVALTSGRWDALENGLFEQLLRVSTSNLQILNHLAGVVESIIDQDDPNGVLPEGFRQLWSAISTATKAEVTVDV
;
A
#
# COMPACT_ATOMS: atom_id res chain seq x y z
N MET A 1 -8.38 -25.70 -3.48
CA MET A 1 -8.04 -25.32 -4.88
C MET A 1 -8.07 -23.81 -4.97
N LEU A 2 -7.22 -23.20 -5.79
CA LEU A 2 -7.25 -21.76 -6.10
C LEU A 2 -8.29 -21.56 -7.22
N PRO A 3 -9.51 -21.07 -6.93
CA PRO A 3 -10.54 -20.93 -7.95
C PRO A 3 -10.20 -19.72 -8.84
N PRO A 4 -10.18 -19.84 -10.17
CA PRO A 4 -9.83 -18.73 -11.07
C PRO A 4 -10.79 -17.54 -11.00
N ASP A 5 -12.05 -17.79 -10.61
CA ASP A 5 -13.13 -16.80 -10.59
C ASP A 5 -13.40 -16.24 -9.18
N SER A 6 -12.64 -16.67 -8.17
CA SER A 6 -12.80 -16.19 -6.80
C SER A 6 -12.34 -14.74 -6.71
N ARG A 7 -13.21 -13.85 -6.21
CA ARG A 7 -12.87 -12.45 -5.93
C ARG A 7 -12.69 -12.26 -4.44
N ILE A 8 -11.56 -11.70 -4.06
CA ILE A 8 -11.23 -11.30 -2.70
C ILE A 8 -10.61 -9.92 -2.82
N THR A 9 -11.06 -8.96 -2.00
CA THR A 9 -10.43 -7.65 -1.94
C THR A 9 -9.42 -7.58 -0.79
N LEU A 10 -8.40 -6.74 -0.94
CA LEU A 10 -7.49 -6.44 0.17
C LEU A 10 -8.27 -5.87 1.36
N LEU A 11 -9.24 -5.00 1.10
CA LEU A 11 -10.03 -4.32 2.13
C LEU A 11 -10.81 -5.32 2.99
N GLU A 12 -11.51 -6.27 2.39
CA GLU A 12 -12.18 -7.37 3.10
C GLU A 12 -11.21 -8.14 4.03
N ARG A 13 -9.96 -8.31 3.60
CA ARG A 13 -8.96 -9.06 4.38
C ARG A 13 -8.30 -8.23 5.48
N LEU A 14 -8.42 -6.90 5.44
CA LEU A 14 -7.99 -6.00 6.51
C LEU A 14 -9.04 -5.86 7.62
N ILE A 15 -10.30 -6.21 7.35
CA ILE A 15 -11.36 -6.17 8.35
C ILE A 15 -11.00 -7.12 9.52
N PRO A 16 -11.05 -6.63 10.78
CA PRO A 16 -10.77 -7.45 11.94
C PRO A 16 -11.80 -8.57 12.11
N PRO A 17 -11.41 -9.73 12.66
CA PRO A 17 -12.38 -10.72 13.13
C PRO A 17 -13.34 -10.15 14.17
N GLU A 18 -14.49 -10.78 14.34
CA GLU A 18 -15.45 -10.39 15.37
C GLU A 18 -14.79 -10.35 16.76
N GLY A 19 -15.15 -9.34 17.56
CA GLY A 19 -14.57 -9.11 18.90
C GLY A 19 -13.13 -8.59 18.92
N HIS A 20 -12.49 -8.40 17.76
CA HIS A 20 -11.11 -7.90 17.67
C HIS A 20 -11.04 -6.44 17.20
N VAL A 21 -9.95 -5.76 17.54
CA VAL A 21 -9.56 -4.47 16.95
C VAL A 21 -8.22 -4.59 16.26
N VAL A 22 -8.02 -3.76 15.23
CA VAL A 22 -6.69 -3.57 14.66
C VAL A 22 -5.89 -2.62 15.54
N SER A 23 -4.69 -3.06 15.90
CA SER A 23 -3.72 -2.31 16.72
C SER A 23 -2.50 -1.85 15.92
N HIS A 24 -2.09 -2.58 14.88
CA HIS A 24 -0.99 -2.19 13.99
C HIS A 24 -1.11 -2.87 12.63
N VAL A 25 -0.78 -2.15 11.55
CA VAL A 25 -0.74 -2.63 10.17
C VAL A 25 0.55 -2.20 9.51
N VAL A 26 1.30 -3.15 8.95
CA VAL A 26 2.47 -2.88 8.09
C VAL A 26 2.20 -3.42 6.69
N GLY A 27 2.07 -2.51 5.72
CA GLY A 27 1.90 -2.82 4.31
C GLY A 27 3.18 -2.57 3.52
N THR A 28 3.43 -3.34 2.47
CA THR A 28 4.49 -3.06 1.49
C THR A 28 3.92 -3.09 0.08
N THR A 29 4.45 -2.25 -0.82
CA THR A 29 4.12 -2.26 -2.25
C THR A 29 5.30 -1.76 -3.08
N PHE A 30 5.31 -2.03 -4.38
CA PHE A 30 6.29 -1.41 -5.28
C PHE A 30 5.80 -0.03 -5.73
N THR A 31 4.72 -0.01 -6.52
CA THR A 31 4.02 1.21 -6.90
C THR A 31 2.88 1.51 -5.93
N LEU A 32 2.57 2.78 -5.77
CA LEU A 32 1.51 3.25 -4.89
C LEU A 32 0.65 4.32 -5.58
N ASP A 33 -0.67 4.16 -5.53
CA ASP A 33 -1.64 5.20 -5.82
C ASP A 33 -2.15 5.82 -4.50
N LEU A 34 -2.14 7.14 -4.39
CA LEU A 34 -2.51 7.83 -3.15
C LEU A 34 -3.98 7.65 -2.79
N GLY A 35 -4.88 7.56 -3.78
CA GLY A 35 -6.28 7.25 -3.53
C GLY A 35 -6.44 5.85 -2.93
N SER A 36 -5.77 4.87 -3.52
CA SER A 36 -5.76 3.48 -3.03
C SER A 36 -5.14 3.35 -1.63
N ALA A 37 -4.21 4.23 -1.25
CA ALA A 37 -3.58 4.26 0.07
C ALA A 37 -4.49 4.82 1.18
N LEU A 38 -5.59 5.49 0.85
CA LEU A 38 -6.62 5.90 1.82
C LEU A 38 -7.54 4.72 2.22
N LEU A 39 -7.72 3.75 1.32
CA LEU A 39 -8.70 2.67 1.48
C LEU A 39 -8.45 1.76 2.70
N PRO A 40 -7.20 1.43 3.10
CA PRO A 40 -6.97 0.68 4.34
C PRO A 40 -7.61 1.35 5.56
N SER A 41 -7.51 2.67 5.70
CA SER A 41 -8.11 3.42 6.81
C SER A 41 -9.64 3.29 6.83
N LEU A 42 -10.27 3.31 5.65
CA LEU A 42 -11.72 3.09 5.50
C LEU A 42 -12.11 1.66 5.90
N ALA A 43 -11.35 0.65 5.46
CA ALA A 43 -11.58 -0.74 5.81
C ALA A 43 -11.46 -0.99 7.32
N LEU A 44 -10.45 -0.41 7.97
CA LEU A 44 -10.26 -0.49 9.42
C LEU A 44 -11.41 0.16 10.20
N SER A 45 -12.09 1.13 9.58
CA SER A 45 -13.22 1.84 10.14
C SER A 45 -14.57 1.17 9.84
N HIS A 46 -14.56 0.00 9.18
CA HIS A 46 -15.76 -0.70 8.70
C HIS A 46 -16.67 0.17 7.81
N SER A 47 -16.05 1.08 7.03
CA SER A 47 -16.79 1.87 6.05
C SER A 47 -17.31 0.95 4.95
N ALA A 48 -18.62 1.01 4.76
CA ALA A 48 -19.41 0.21 3.82
C ALA A 48 -18.98 0.27 2.36
N ALA A 49 -18.43 1.42 1.96
CA ALA A 49 -18.31 1.81 0.58
C ALA A 49 -17.01 2.56 0.35
N ALA A 50 -15.88 1.87 0.52
CA ALA A 50 -14.56 2.46 0.30
C ALA A 50 -14.41 3.10 -1.09
N ASP A 51 -15.15 2.59 -2.09
CA ASP A 51 -15.17 3.10 -3.47
C ASP A 51 -16.07 4.34 -3.67
N SER A 52 -16.96 4.66 -2.73
CA SER A 52 -17.87 5.82 -2.80
C SER A 52 -17.87 6.68 -1.53
N ALA A 53 -16.89 6.50 -0.65
CA ALA A 53 -16.77 7.25 0.59
C ALA A 53 -16.61 8.74 0.28
N ASP A 54 -17.37 9.58 0.98
CA ASP A 54 -17.24 11.02 0.82
C ASP A 54 -15.99 11.56 1.54
N PRO A 55 -15.56 12.80 1.24
CA PRO A 55 -14.38 13.39 1.86
C PRO A 55 -14.38 13.38 3.40
N LEU A 56 -15.53 13.59 4.05
CA LEU A 56 -15.61 13.62 5.52
C LEU A 56 -15.45 12.22 6.11
N GLU A 57 -16.00 11.19 5.47
CA GLU A 57 -15.80 9.81 5.85
C GLU A 57 -14.33 9.38 5.71
N ILE A 58 -13.68 9.77 4.61
CA ILE A 58 -12.24 9.56 4.42
C ILE A 58 -11.44 10.24 5.53
N ILE A 59 -11.73 11.52 5.81
CA ILE A 59 -11.05 12.27 6.87
C ILE A 59 -11.19 11.56 8.22
N ALA A 60 -12.42 11.25 8.62
CA ALA A 60 -12.70 10.63 9.92
C ALA A 60 -12.02 9.26 10.03
N ALA A 61 -12.08 8.44 8.98
CA ALA A 61 -11.45 7.12 8.96
C ALA A 61 -9.92 7.20 9.03
N VAL A 62 -9.32 8.15 8.30
CA VAL A 62 -7.87 8.38 8.32
C VAL A 62 -7.46 8.88 9.70
N GLN A 63 -8.11 9.89 10.27
CA GLN A 63 -7.79 10.35 11.63
C GLN A 63 -7.94 9.21 12.65
N ALA A 64 -8.97 8.36 12.53
CA ALA A 64 -9.18 7.27 13.47
C ALA A 64 -8.10 6.17 13.42
N SER A 65 -7.41 6.00 12.30
CA SER A 65 -6.60 4.78 12.07
C SER A 65 -5.17 5.03 11.57
N ILE A 66 -4.83 6.22 11.06
CA ILE A 66 -3.54 6.47 10.37
C ILE A 66 -2.33 6.21 11.27
N HIS A 67 -2.45 6.47 12.57
CA HIS A 67 -1.39 6.20 13.54
C HIS A 67 -1.06 4.70 13.64
N LYS A 68 -1.98 3.81 13.27
CA LYS A 68 -1.83 2.35 13.28
C LYS A 68 -1.30 1.79 11.97
N VAL A 69 -1.17 2.61 10.92
CA VAL A 69 -0.88 2.15 9.56
C VAL A 69 0.52 2.62 9.14
N ASP A 70 1.32 1.71 8.62
CA ASP A 70 2.63 1.96 8.03
C ASP A 70 2.72 1.29 6.66
N ILE A 71 2.79 2.08 5.59
CA ILE A 71 2.86 1.58 4.20
C ILE A 71 4.23 1.94 3.62
N PHE A 72 5.00 0.90 3.31
CA PHE A 72 6.32 1.00 2.70
C PHE A 72 6.20 0.85 1.19
N HIS A 73 6.75 1.80 0.45
CA HIS A 73 6.75 1.77 -1.01
C HIS A 73 8.13 2.08 -1.56
N GLN A 74 8.42 1.73 -2.81
CA GLN A 74 9.67 2.18 -3.41
C GLN A 74 9.66 3.70 -3.58
N ARG A 75 10.77 4.35 -3.21
CA ARG A 75 10.96 5.78 -3.44
C ARG A 75 10.88 6.11 -4.92
N GLY A 76 10.09 7.14 -5.27
CA GLY A 76 9.84 7.55 -6.66
C GLY A 76 8.89 6.65 -7.43
N MET A 77 8.09 5.83 -6.73
CA MET A 77 7.07 4.96 -7.35
C MET A 77 5.65 5.28 -6.85
N ILE A 78 5.42 6.50 -6.35
CA ILE A 78 4.06 7.00 -6.13
C ILE A 78 3.57 7.62 -7.44
N ALA A 79 2.44 7.15 -7.95
CA ALA A 79 1.81 7.73 -9.13
C ALA A 79 1.24 9.12 -8.81
N VAL A 80 1.35 10.05 -9.77
CA VAL A 80 0.72 11.37 -9.62
C VAL A 80 -0.79 11.19 -9.81
N PRO A 81 -1.62 11.53 -8.81
CA PRO A 81 -3.06 11.33 -8.94
C PRO A 81 -3.64 12.34 -9.95
N PRO A 82 -4.65 11.95 -10.76
CA PRO A 82 -5.32 12.84 -11.70
C PRO A 82 -5.82 14.13 -11.02
N HIS A 83 -6.49 13.93 -9.88
CA HIS A 83 -6.89 14.98 -8.94
C HIS A 83 -5.91 15.00 -7.76
N ARG A 84 -5.15 16.08 -7.61
CA ARG A 84 -4.22 16.23 -6.49
C ARG A 84 -4.93 16.87 -5.29
N SER A 85 -5.77 16.07 -4.63
CA SER A 85 -6.47 16.48 -3.40
C SER A 85 -5.50 16.72 -2.25
N ARG A 86 -5.80 17.70 -1.40
CA ARG A 86 -5.10 17.96 -0.12
C ARG A 86 -5.29 16.82 0.89
N LEU A 87 -6.33 16.01 0.74
CA LEU A 87 -6.57 14.84 1.59
C LEU A 87 -5.41 13.83 1.53
N HIS A 88 -4.67 13.79 0.41
CA HIS A 88 -3.49 12.92 0.33
C HIS A 88 -2.39 13.30 1.32
N THR A 89 -2.32 14.56 1.76
CA THR A 89 -1.40 15.02 2.80
C THR A 89 -1.65 14.30 4.13
N LEU A 90 -2.88 13.84 4.39
CA LEU A 90 -3.22 13.05 5.59
C LEU A 90 -2.47 11.70 5.65
N LEU A 91 -1.95 11.21 4.51
CA LEU A 91 -1.19 9.96 4.43
C LEU A 91 0.28 10.14 4.80
N GLU A 92 0.79 11.37 4.93
CA GLU A 92 2.19 11.64 5.23
C GLU A 92 2.73 10.83 6.42
N PRO A 93 2.02 10.69 7.56
CA PRO A 93 2.54 9.94 8.70
C PRO A 93 2.69 8.44 8.47
N ALA A 94 1.98 7.88 7.48
CA ALA A 94 1.91 6.45 7.22
C ALA A 94 2.73 6.00 6.00
N LEU A 95 3.08 6.90 5.06
CA LEU A 95 3.84 6.53 3.88
C LEU A 95 5.36 6.67 4.10
N HIS A 96 6.06 5.56 3.87
CA HIS A 96 7.50 5.44 4.09
C HIS A 96 8.22 4.97 2.82
N ALA A 97 9.07 5.82 2.27
CA ALA A 97 9.73 5.56 0.99
C ALA A 97 11.03 4.75 1.18
N VAL A 98 11.01 3.49 0.76
CA VAL A 98 12.17 2.59 0.77
C VAL A 98 13.15 3.00 -0.32
N GLN A 99 14.39 3.25 0.09
CA GLN A 99 15.50 3.60 -0.78
C GLN A 99 16.31 2.36 -1.14
N LEU A 100 16.46 2.11 -2.43
CA LEU A 100 17.38 1.12 -3.00
C LEU A 100 18.28 1.79 -4.05
N SER A 101 19.28 1.06 -4.53
CA SER A 101 19.99 1.46 -5.75
C SER A 101 19.02 1.48 -6.94
N SER A 102 19.18 2.42 -7.86
CA SER A 102 18.32 2.58 -9.04
C SER A 102 18.18 1.36 -9.95
N ASN A 103 19.10 0.38 -9.86
CA ASN A 103 19.09 -0.83 -10.66
C ASN A 103 18.20 -1.95 -10.11
N PHE A 104 17.74 -1.84 -8.86
CA PHE A 104 16.97 -2.89 -8.19
C PHE A 104 15.67 -2.32 -7.63
N LEU A 105 14.67 -3.19 -7.55
CA LEU A 105 13.33 -2.81 -7.12
C LEU A 105 13.03 -3.30 -5.70
N PHE A 106 12.31 -2.47 -4.95
CA PHE A 106 11.64 -2.88 -3.73
C PHE A 106 10.27 -3.38 -4.12
N HIS A 107 10.11 -4.70 -4.13
CA HIS A 107 8.99 -5.35 -4.76
C HIS A 107 8.18 -6.31 -3.87
N PRO A 108 8.37 -6.50 -2.54
CA PRO A 108 7.40 -7.26 -1.76
C PRO A 108 6.03 -6.57 -1.74
N LYS A 109 4.94 -7.35 -1.82
CA LYS A 109 3.57 -6.85 -1.59
C LYS A 109 2.92 -7.66 -0.47
N ILE A 110 3.13 -7.22 0.75
CA ILE A 110 2.58 -7.89 1.93
C ILE A 110 1.79 -6.93 2.81
N TRP A 111 0.89 -7.48 3.60
CA TRP A 111 0.23 -6.78 4.71
C TRP A 111 0.33 -7.65 5.95
N VAL A 112 0.93 -7.12 7.00
CA VAL A 112 0.98 -7.75 8.32
C VAL A 112 0.04 -6.97 9.22
N VAL A 113 -1.00 -7.64 9.70
CA VAL A 113 -2.04 -7.04 10.56
C VAL A 113 -1.92 -7.67 11.95
N ARG A 114 -1.93 -6.82 12.97
CA ARG A 114 -1.98 -7.21 14.38
C ARG A 114 -3.37 -6.90 14.92
N PHE A 115 -4.02 -7.95 15.42
CA PHE A 115 -5.33 -7.86 16.06
C PHE A 115 -5.20 -8.05 17.57
N GLU A 116 -6.09 -7.41 18.29
CA GLU A 116 -6.23 -7.56 19.74
C GLU A 116 -7.69 -7.86 20.06
N ASP A 117 -7.93 -8.96 20.76
CA ASP A 117 -9.26 -9.33 21.25
C ASP A 117 -9.68 -8.35 22.36
N GLN A 118 -10.83 -7.69 22.19
CA GLN A 118 -11.29 -6.64 23.10
C GLN A 118 -11.65 -7.16 24.50
N SER A 119 -11.94 -8.45 24.64
CA SER A 119 -12.40 -9.06 25.89
C SER A 119 -11.25 -9.69 26.69
N THR A 120 -10.29 -10.28 26.00
CA THR A 120 -9.19 -11.05 26.61
C THR A 120 -7.83 -10.37 26.48
N GLY A 121 -7.68 -9.39 25.57
CA GLY A 121 -6.39 -8.81 25.18
C GLY A 121 -5.50 -9.77 24.39
N GLN A 122 -6.02 -10.93 23.95
CA GLN A 122 -5.24 -11.89 23.19
C GLN A 122 -4.84 -11.30 21.84
N VAL A 123 -3.56 -11.49 21.48
CA VAL A 123 -3.02 -11.01 20.20
C VAL A 123 -3.06 -12.12 19.17
N THR A 124 -3.64 -11.80 18.02
CA THR A 124 -3.58 -12.63 16.80
C THR A 124 -3.05 -11.78 15.65
N THR A 125 -2.63 -12.44 14.56
CA THR A 125 -2.07 -11.76 13.41
C THR A 125 -2.59 -12.33 12.11
N ARG A 126 -2.54 -11.53 11.06
CA ARG A 126 -2.79 -11.97 9.68
C ARG A 126 -1.67 -11.47 8.78
N LEU A 127 -1.15 -12.38 7.96
CA LEU A 127 -0.24 -12.07 6.87
C LEU A 127 -0.99 -12.25 5.54
N ILE A 128 -1.02 -11.19 4.74
CA ILE A 128 -1.52 -11.22 3.36
C ILE A 128 -0.33 -11.04 2.44
N VAL A 129 -0.12 -11.96 1.49
CA VAL A 129 0.90 -11.85 0.45
C VAL A 129 0.21 -11.76 -0.90
N MET A 130 0.52 -10.72 -1.66
CA MET A 130 -0.15 -10.40 -2.92
C MET A 130 0.85 -10.39 -4.08
N SER A 131 0.34 -10.63 -5.29
CA SER A 131 1.10 -10.45 -6.52
C SER A 131 0.94 -9.06 -7.14
N ARG A 132 -0.08 -8.30 -6.72
CA ARG A 132 -0.43 -6.96 -7.23
C ARG A 132 -0.04 -5.86 -6.26
N ASN A 133 0.29 -4.70 -6.83
CA ASN A 133 0.58 -3.48 -6.10
C ASN A 133 -0.70 -2.79 -5.62
N LEU A 134 -0.55 -1.85 -4.69
CA LEU A 134 -1.63 -0.93 -4.30
C LEU A 134 -1.85 0.14 -5.39
N ALA A 135 -2.51 -0.26 -6.48
CA ALA A 135 -2.77 0.55 -7.67
C ALA A 135 -4.20 0.35 -8.19
N ARG A 136 -4.68 1.31 -9.01
CA ARG A 136 -6.07 1.36 -9.50
C ARG A 136 -6.47 0.27 -10.50
N GLY A 137 -5.51 -0.33 -11.22
CA GLY A 137 -5.81 -1.19 -12.38
C GLY A 137 -6.38 -2.55 -12.01
N ARG A 138 -7.35 -3.03 -12.82
CA ARG A 138 -8.03 -4.32 -12.62
C ARG A 138 -7.29 -5.41 -13.40
N SER A 139 -6.52 -6.24 -12.68
CA SER A 139 -5.79 -7.37 -13.27
C SER A 139 -6.12 -8.67 -12.56
N TRP A 140 -5.96 -9.79 -13.28
CA TRP A 140 -6.00 -11.10 -12.67
C TRP A 140 -4.72 -11.31 -11.85
N ASP A 141 -4.89 -11.39 -10.53
CA ASP A 141 -3.83 -11.48 -9.54
C ASP A 141 -4.09 -12.65 -8.56
N VAL A 142 -3.15 -12.88 -7.66
CA VAL A 142 -3.26 -13.90 -6.61
C VAL A 142 -2.90 -13.27 -5.27
N ALA A 143 -3.67 -13.66 -4.24
CA ALA A 143 -3.39 -13.31 -2.86
C ALA A 143 -3.45 -14.57 -1.98
N LEU A 144 -2.55 -14.66 -1.01
CA LEU A 144 -2.53 -15.66 0.04
C LEU A 144 -2.76 -14.96 1.37
N THR A 145 -3.76 -15.41 2.13
CA THR A 145 -4.02 -14.95 3.50
C THR A 145 -3.70 -16.06 4.49
N LEU A 146 -2.92 -15.75 5.51
CA LEU A 146 -2.53 -16.65 6.59
C LEU A 146 -2.90 -15.98 7.92
N ASP A 147 -3.84 -16.56 8.65
CA ASP A 147 -4.12 -16.18 10.03
C ASP A 147 -3.15 -16.90 10.96
N GLY A 148 -2.73 -16.23 12.02
CA GLY A 148 -1.70 -16.70 12.93
C GLY A 148 -2.01 -16.40 14.39
N GLU A 149 -1.75 -17.39 15.24
CA GLU A 149 -1.77 -17.24 16.69
C GLU A 149 -0.34 -17.03 17.21
N ILE A 150 -0.16 -16.13 18.17
CA ILE A 150 1.16 -15.89 18.76
C ILE A 150 1.47 -16.97 19.81
N GLY A 151 2.47 -17.82 19.53
CA GLY A 151 2.92 -18.87 20.43
C GLY A 151 3.98 -18.41 21.44
N GLY A 152 4.37 -19.30 22.37
CA GLY A 152 5.41 -19.01 23.37
C GLY A 152 6.86 -19.09 22.87
N ALA A 153 7.11 -19.80 21.76
CA ALA A 153 8.46 -20.06 21.25
C ALA A 153 8.66 -19.52 19.82
N PRO A 154 9.86 -19.02 19.48
CA PRO A 154 10.16 -18.56 18.13
C PRO A 154 10.21 -19.71 17.13
N ARG A 155 9.81 -19.45 15.88
CA ARG A 155 9.84 -20.40 14.78
C ARG A 155 10.82 -19.94 13.71
N ALA A 156 11.77 -20.80 13.37
CA ALA A 156 12.80 -20.49 12.36
C ALA A 156 12.19 -20.14 10.99
N GLN A 157 11.08 -20.79 10.61
CA GLN A 157 10.35 -20.54 9.36
C GLN A 157 9.95 -19.05 9.20
N ASN A 158 9.66 -18.33 10.29
CA ASN A 158 9.21 -16.93 10.23
C ASN A 158 10.36 -15.94 10.03
N LYS A 159 11.63 -16.38 10.16
CA LYS A 159 12.81 -15.51 10.08
C LYS A 159 12.82 -14.59 8.84
N PRO A 160 12.46 -15.04 7.63
CA PRO A 160 12.47 -14.17 6.44
C PRO A 160 11.52 -12.98 6.54
N ILE A 161 10.33 -13.16 7.13
CA ILE A 161 9.38 -12.06 7.37
C ILE A 161 9.92 -11.11 8.45
N VAL A 162 10.49 -11.67 9.53
CA VAL A 162 11.10 -10.88 10.61
C VAL A 162 12.25 -10.01 10.08
N ASP A 163 13.11 -10.59 9.24
CA ASP A 163 14.24 -9.87 8.63
C ASP A 163 13.74 -8.78 7.67
N LEU A 164 12.66 -9.03 6.91
CA LEU A 164 12.02 -8.00 6.07
C LEU A 164 11.51 -6.83 6.92
N LEU A 165 10.72 -7.11 7.97
CA LEU A 165 10.17 -6.06 8.84
C LEU A 165 11.27 -5.23 9.50
N ARG A 166 12.35 -5.87 9.96
CA ARG A 166 13.52 -5.16 10.52
C ARG A 166 14.24 -4.34 9.45
N TYR A 167 14.39 -4.85 8.24
CA TYR A 167 14.98 -4.10 7.13
C TYR A 167 14.22 -2.79 6.87
N LEU A 168 12.89 -2.84 6.86
CA LEU A 168 12.02 -1.66 6.64
C LEU A 168 12.30 -0.53 7.65
N THR A 169 12.70 -0.85 8.88
CA THR A 169 13.00 0.17 9.90
C THR A 169 14.20 1.06 9.57
N SER A 170 15.08 0.62 8.68
CA SER A 170 16.35 1.29 8.37
C SER A 170 16.51 1.68 6.90
N ALA A 171 15.68 1.10 6.03
CA ALA A 171 15.78 1.22 4.58
C ALA A 171 15.07 2.45 3.98
N VAL A 172 14.44 3.29 4.81
CA VAL A 172 13.60 4.39 4.33
C VAL A 172 14.28 5.75 4.34
N ARG A 173 13.79 6.65 3.48
CA ARG A 173 14.18 8.07 3.42
C ARG A 173 12.92 8.94 3.22
N PRO A 174 12.66 9.92 4.11
CA PRO A 174 13.35 10.20 5.38
C PRO A 174 13.30 9.02 6.36
N SER A 175 14.17 9.05 7.39
CA SER A 175 14.23 8.01 8.41
C SER A 175 12.93 7.97 9.24
N LEU A 176 12.56 6.80 9.75
CA LEU A 176 11.44 6.69 10.69
C LEU A 176 11.75 7.38 12.01
N SER A 177 10.70 7.81 12.72
CA SER A 177 10.82 8.12 14.14
C SER A 177 11.22 6.85 14.93
N GLN A 178 11.96 7.03 16.02
CA GLN A 178 12.41 5.91 16.86
C GLN A 178 11.23 5.07 17.36
N GLU A 179 10.16 5.72 17.84
CA GLU A 179 8.93 5.07 18.29
C GLU A 179 8.34 4.12 17.24
N ARG A 180 8.30 4.56 15.98
CA ARG A 180 7.76 3.77 14.88
C ARG A 180 8.67 2.61 14.51
N ALA A 181 9.98 2.84 14.48
CA ALA A 181 10.96 1.77 14.28
C ALA A 181 10.88 0.70 15.37
N ASP A 182 10.70 1.11 16.63
CA ASP A 182 10.54 0.22 17.78
C ASP A 182 9.23 -0.58 17.69
N ARG A 183 8.12 0.08 17.32
CA ARG A 183 6.83 -0.58 17.12
C ARG A 183 6.88 -1.66 16.04
N ILE A 184 7.49 -1.36 14.89
CA ILE A 184 7.68 -2.34 13.81
C ILE A 184 8.61 -3.48 14.26
N SER A 185 9.65 -3.18 15.03
CA SER A 185 10.54 -4.19 15.59
C SER A 185 9.85 -5.10 16.60
N ALA A 186 8.95 -4.55 17.42
CA ALA A 186 8.11 -5.31 18.35
C ALA A 186 7.15 -6.25 17.59
N LEU A 187 6.48 -5.74 16.55
CA LEU A 187 5.66 -6.56 15.66
C LEU A 187 6.48 -7.71 15.05
N ALA A 188 7.71 -7.44 14.59
CA ALA A 188 8.58 -8.47 14.05
C ALA A 188 8.89 -9.57 15.09
N GLU A 189 9.08 -9.23 16.37
CA GLU A 189 9.28 -10.24 17.43
C GLU A 189 8.00 -11.03 17.77
N GLU A 190 6.81 -10.43 17.65
CA GLU A 190 5.55 -11.17 17.74
C GLU A 190 5.42 -12.18 16.58
N ILE A 191 5.63 -11.71 15.35
CA ILE A 191 5.59 -12.54 14.12
C ILE A 191 6.58 -13.69 14.19
N ARG A 192 7.74 -13.50 14.81
CA ARG A 192 8.72 -14.56 15.04
C ARG A 192 8.14 -15.80 15.75
N ARG A 193 7.08 -15.62 16.56
CA ARG A 193 6.41 -16.68 17.31
C ARG A 193 5.06 -17.11 16.72
N ALA A 194 4.62 -16.50 15.62
CA ALA A 194 3.34 -16.79 14.98
C ALA A 194 3.28 -18.23 14.46
N ARG A 195 2.21 -18.95 14.82
CA ARG A 195 1.83 -20.24 14.23
C ARG A 195 0.71 -19.99 13.24
N TRP A 196 1.00 -20.20 11.96
CA TRP A 196 0.07 -19.96 10.86
C TRP A 196 -0.91 -21.12 10.65
N THR A 197 -2.17 -20.78 10.41
CA THR A 197 -3.20 -21.69 9.91
C THR A 197 -2.98 -21.91 8.42
N LEU A 198 -2.76 -23.16 8.02
CA LEU A 198 -2.47 -23.50 6.63
C LEU A 198 -3.76 -23.54 5.79
N PRO A 199 -3.72 -23.07 4.53
CA PRO A 199 -4.84 -23.23 3.60
C PRO A 199 -5.16 -24.71 3.34
N THR A 200 -6.41 -25.00 3.01
CA THR A 200 -6.86 -26.36 2.70
C THR A 200 -5.99 -27.02 1.61
N GLY A 201 -5.44 -28.18 1.95
CA GLY A 201 -4.58 -28.97 1.06
C GLY A 201 -3.08 -28.73 1.23
N ALA A 202 -2.69 -27.63 1.89
CA ALA A 202 -1.32 -27.41 2.30
C ALA A 202 -1.01 -28.21 3.57
N THR A 203 0.22 -28.70 3.65
CA THR A 203 0.76 -29.52 4.74
C THR A 203 2.01 -28.90 5.35
N ASP A 204 2.64 -27.96 4.64
CA ASP A 204 3.81 -27.23 5.10
C ASP A 204 3.83 -25.82 4.49
N LEU A 205 4.63 -24.94 5.11
CA LEU A 205 4.74 -23.52 4.77
C LEU A 205 6.15 -23.00 5.02
N ASP A 206 6.75 -22.42 3.97
CA ASP A 206 8.03 -21.71 4.05
C ASP A 206 7.93 -20.30 3.45
N PHE A 207 8.77 -19.39 3.95
CA PHE A 207 8.88 -18.03 3.46
C PHE A 207 10.24 -17.81 2.79
N HIS A 208 10.26 -17.13 1.65
CA HIS A 208 11.48 -16.74 0.96
C HIS A 208 11.47 -15.24 0.74
N VAL A 209 12.27 -14.52 1.52
CA VAL A 209 12.58 -13.11 1.28
C VAL A 209 14.02 -13.02 0.80
N PHE A 210 14.22 -12.34 -0.33
CA PHE A 210 15.53 -12.11 -0.94
C PHE A 210 15.72 -10.63 -1.26
N GLY A 211 16.98 -10.23 -1.47
CA GLY A 211 17.37 -8.83 -1.69
C GLY A 211 17.53 -7.99 -0.43
N VAL A 212 17.21 -8.51 0.76
CA VAL A 212 17.47 -7.84 2.04
C VAL A 212 18.90 -8.11 2.56
N PRO A 213 19.57 -7.13 3.19
CA PRO A 213 20.84 -7.35 3.88
C PRO A 213 20.69 -8.33 5.05
N GLY A 214 21.64 -9.27 5.21
CA GLY A 214 21.65 -10.22 6.33
C GLY A 214 22.18 -11.61 5.95
N PRO A 215 22.13 -12.58 6.89
CA PRO A 215 22.45 -13.97 6.59
C PRO A 215 21.54 -14.46 5.46
N ARG A 216 22.11 -15.13 4.45
CA ARG A 216 21.33 -15.59 3.28
C ARG A 216 20.23 -16.54 3.73
N SER A 217 18.98 -16.12 3.59
CA SER A 217 17.83 -17.01 3.66
C SER A 217 17.96 -18.12 2.62
N PRO A 218 17.46 -19.34 2.90
CA PRO A 218 17.37 -20.40 1.89
C PRO A 218 16.65 -19.87 0.66
N LYS A 219 17.28 -20.03 -0.51
CA LYS A 219 16.68 -19.68 -1.79
C LYS A 219 15.52 -20.64 -2.08
N PRO A 220 14.47 -20.19 -2.80
CA PRO A 220 13.43 -21.09 -3.27
C PRO A 220 14.06 -22.19 -4.14
N ASP A 221 13.64 -23.43 -3.91
CA ASP A 221 14.06 -24.59 -4.69
C ASP A 221 13.04 -24.84 -5.81
N PHE A 222 13.47 -24.63 -7.05
CA PHE A 222 12.65 -24.85 -8.24
C PHE A 222 12.89 -26.21 -8.90
N SER A 223 13.60 -27.14 -8.25
CA SER A 223 13.84 -28.48 -8.78
C SER A 223 12.58 -29.35 -8.76
N GLY A 224 12.36 -30.07 -9.87
CA GLY A 224 11.19 -30.91 -10.04
C GLY A 224 11.10 -31.53 -11.42
N TYR A 225 10.11 -32.41 -11.59
CA TYR A 225 9.88 -33.14 -12.85
C TYR A 225 8.72 -32.59 -13.67
N LYS A 226 7.98 -31.59 -13.14
CA LYS A 226 6.83 -30.97 -13.81
C LYS A 226 6.59 -29.57 -13.24
N HIS A 227 6.38 -28.59 -14.13
CA HIS A 227 6.34 -27.18 -13.77
C HIS A 227 5.14 -26.45 -14.38
N LEU A 228 4.56 -25.54 -13.60
CA LEU A 228 3.68 -24.49 -14.06
C LEU A 228 4.23 -23.14 -13.60
N LEU A 229 4.49 -22.24 -14.53
CA LEU A 229 4.88 -20.87 -14.26
C LEU A 229 3.75 -19.93 -14.67
N ILE A 230 3.37 -19.01 -13.80
CA ILE A 230 2.49 -17.89 -14.12
C ILE A 230 3.26 -16.62 -13.78
N SER A 231 3.56 -15.79 -14.77
CA SER A 231 4.27 -14.51 -14.55
C SER A 231 3.96 -13.57 -15.72
N PRO A 232 3.58 -12.30 -15.47
CA PRO A 232 3.29 -11.36 -16.54
C PRO A 232 4.51 -10.88 -17.30
N PHE A 233 5.70 -10.99 -16.70
CA PHE A 233 6.97 -10.59 -17.31
C PHE A 233 7.95 -11.74 -17.20
N LEU A 234 8.64 -12.02 -18.30
CA LEU A 234 9.61 -13.10 -18.45
C LEU A 234 10.90 -12.52 -19.05
N THR A 235 12.04 -13.09 -18.66
CA THR A 235 13.31 -12.89 -19.37
C THR A 235 14.02 -14.23 -19.43
N ASP A 236 14.81 -14.49 -20.47
CA ASP A 236 15.66 -15.68 -20.61
C ASP A 236 16.44 -16.00 -19.34
N ASP A 237 17.15 -15.03 -18.76
CA ASP A 237 17.91 -15.17 -17.51
C ASP A 237 17.05 -15.60 -16.30
N GLY A 238 15.77 -15.23 -16.29
CA GLY A 238 14.82 -15.59 -15.26
C GLY A 238 14.31 -17.02 -15.44
N LEU A 239 13.99 -17.40 -16.68
CA LEU A 239 13.61 -18.77 -17.03
C LEU A 239 14.76 -19.75 -16.86
N ALA A 240 16.00 -19.34 -17.13
CA ALA A 240 17.21 -20.13 -16.92
C ALA A 240 17.29 -20.70 -15.50
N LYS A 241 16.80 -19.95 -14.49
CA LYS A 241 16.76 -20.41 -13.10
C LYS A 241 15.79 -21.53 -12.80
N ILE A 242 14.78 -21.67 -13.65
CA ILE A 242 13.78 -22.73 -13.56
C ILE A 242 14.21 -23.89 -14.46
N ALA A 243 14.66 -23.58 -15.67
CA ALA A 243 15.14 -24.53 -16.68
C ALA A 243 16.32 -25.36 -16.19
N GLU A 244 17.24 -24.78 -15.42
CA GLU A 244 18.37 -25.47 -14.77
C GLU A 244 17.93 -26.76 -14.03
N TYR A 245 16.70 -26.77 -13.51
CA TYR A 245 16.20 -27.87 -12.68
C TYR A 245 14.96 -28.58 -13.24
N SER A 246 14.49 -28.21 -14.43
CA SER A 246 13.35 -28.87 -15.06
C SER A 246 13.79 -30.10 -15.83
N SER A 247 13.20 -31.25 -15.53
CA SER A 247 13.44 -32.51 -16.24
C SER A 247 12.23 -33.02 -17.01
N GLY A 248 11.17 -32.22 -17.16
CA GLY A 248 9.89 -32.64 -17.73
C GLY A 248 9.07 -31.48 -18.29
N PRO A 249 7.76 -31.67 -18.51
CA PRO A 249 6.94 -30.69 -19.20
C PRO A 249 6.82 -29.38 -18.41
N VAL A 250 6.83 -28.27 -19.15
CA VAL A 250 6.78 -26.92 -18.60
C VAL A 250 5.62 -26.16 -19.23
N SER A 251 4.63 -25.84 -18.40
CA SER A 251 3.52 -24.96 -18.79
C SER A 251 3.82 -23.53 -18.34
N VAL A 252 3.63 -22.54 -19.21
CA VAL A 252 3.88 -21.13 -18.91
C VAL A 252 2.66 -20.29 -19.26
N VAL A 253 2.16 -19.52 -18.29
CA VAL A 253 1.12 -18.51 -18.46
C VAL A 253 1.77 -17.13 -18.36
N SER A 254 1.66 -16.34 -19.42
CA SER A 254 2.26 -15.00 -19.48
C SER A 254 1.46 -14.05 -20.37
N ARG A 255 2.00 -12.86 -20.62
CA ARG A 255 1.53 -11.94 -21.67
C ARG A 255 2.12 -12.35 -23.00
N GLN A 256 1.40 -12.11 -24.10
CA GLN A 256 1.87 -12.49 -25.44
C GLN A 256 3.20 -11.81 -25.78
N GLU A 257 3.33 -10.53 -25.45
CA GLU A 257 4.52 -9.73 -25.73
C GLU A 257 5.74 -10.28 -24.96
N SER A 258 5.55 -10.70 -23.71
CA SER A 258 6.61 -11.29 -22.88
C SER A 258 6.99 -12.71 -23.28
N LEU A 259 6.09 -13.45 -23.93
CA LEU A 259 6.45 -14.74 -24.55
C LEU A 259 7.27 -14.51 -25.82
N ASN A 260 6.82 -13.60 -26.68
CA ASN A 260 7.47 -13.31 -27.95
C ASN A 260 8.85 -12.64 -27.78
N SER A 261 9.12 -11.98 -26.66
CA SER A 261 10.44 -11.40 -26.37
C SER A 261 11.50 -12.43 -25.96
N LEU A 262 11.14 -13.70 -25.76
CA LEU A 262 12.09 -14.76 -25.43
C LEU A 262 12.94 -15.13 -26.64
N SER A 263 14.14 -15.66 -26.39
CA SER A 263 14.90 -16.33 -27.44
C SER A 263 14.23 -17.63 -27.89
N ALA A 264 14.60 -18.09 -29.09
CA ALA A 264 14.11 -19.36 -29.63
C ALA A 264 14.40 -20.55 -28.69
N GLU A 265 15.55 -20.56 -28.01
CA GLU A 265 15.92 -21.61 -27.04
C GLU A 265 14.89 -21.73 -25.92
N PHE A 266 14.54 -20.61 -25.27
CA PHE A 266 13.54 -20.62 -24.19
C PHE A 266 12.12 -20.78 -24.70
N ALA A 267 11.81 -20.31 -25.91
CA ALA A 267 10.51 -20.55 -26.53
C ALA A 267 10.28 -22.06 -26.78
N GLU A 268 11.28 -22.79 -27.29
CA GLU A 268 11.22 -24.24 -27.51
C GLU A 268 11.21 -25.04 -26.21
N TRP A 269 11.84 -24.54 -25.16
CA TRP A 269 11.82 -25.15 -23.82
C TRP A 269 10.42 -25.17 -23.19
N ILE A 270 9.56 -24.21 -23.54
CA ILE A 270 8.18 -24.12 -23.05
C ILE A 270 7.31 -25.14 -23.79
N THR A 271 6.81 -26.14 -23.07
CA THR A 271 5.94 -27.18 -23.64
C THR A 271 4.54 -26.66 -23.93
N ASP A 272 3.94 -25.96 -22.96
CA ASP A 272 2.56 -25.48 -23.05
C ASP A 272 2.48 -23.97 -22.74
N PRO A 273 2.56 -23.10 -23.77
CA PRO A 273 2.39 -21.67 -23.61
C PRO A 273 0.91 -21.26 -23.58
N PHE A 274 0.55 -20.43 -22.62
CA PHE A 274 -0.79 -19.91 -22.40
C PHE A 274 -0.79 -18.40 -22.17
N VAL A 275 -1.89 -17.76 -22.55
CA VAL A 275 -2.23 -16.38 -22.18
C VAL A 275 -3.61 -16.36 -21.53
N LEU A 276 -3.94 -15.30 -20.81
CA LEU A 276 -5.31 -15.09 -20.34
C LEU A 276 -6.25 -14.96 -21.55
N SER A 277 -7.39 -15.65 -21.47
CA SER A 277 -8.44 -15.53 -22.48
C SER A 277 -9.02 -14.10 -22.46
N PRO A 278 -9.22 -13.46 -23.63
CA PRO A 278 -9.95 -12.19 -23.71
C PRO A 278 -11.37 -12.24 -23.13
N THR A 279 -11.93 -13.46 -23.03
CA THR A 279 -13.27 -13.70 -22.47
C THR A 279 -13.28 -13.96 -20.96
N ALA A 280 -12.14 -13.87 -20.27
CA ALA A 280 -12.01 -14.15 -18.84
C ALA A 280 -12.73 -13.14 -17.90
N GLY A 281 -13.61 -12.29 -18.42
CA GLY A 281 -14.48 -11.43 -17.63
C GLY A 281 -13.75 -10.38 -16.78
N ILE A 282 -12.53 -9.99 -17.18
CA ILE A 282 -11.80 -8.88 -16.56
C ILE A 282 -12.49 -7.58 -17.00
N PRO A 283 -13.07 -6.78 -16.08
CA PRO A 283 -13.74 -5.54 -16.44
C PRO A 283 -12.75 -4.58 -17.12
N ALA A 284 -13.17 -3.90 -18.19
CA ALA A 284 -12.36 -2.86 -18.82
C ALA A 284 -12.11 -1.69 -17.84
N ASP A 285 -10.91 -1.11 -17.87
CA ASP A 285 -10.58 0.10 -17.11
C ASP A 285 -11.24 1.33 -17.77
N ASP A 286 -11.67 2.31 -16.96
CA ASP A 286 -12.03 3.64 -17.45
C ASP A 286 -10.77 4.34 -18.00
N ALA A 287 -10.83 4.78 -19.26
CA ALA A 287 -9.68 5.15 -20.09
C ALA A 287 -8.93 6.46 -19.71
N GLU A 288 -9.10 6.99 -18.49
CA GLU A 288 -8.59 8.32 -18.10
C GLU A 288 -7.30 8.32 -17.27
N SER A 289 -6.59 7.20 -17.14
CA SER A 289 -5.28 7.16 -16.47
C SER A 289 -4.13 7.50 -17.43
N SER A 290 -3.87 8.79 -17.63
CA SER A 290 -2.65 9.26 -18.32
C SER A 290 -1.42 9.10 -17.40
N GLY A 291 -0.51 8.18 -17.75
CA GLY A 291 0.83 8.11 -17.17
C GLY A 291 1.22 6.82 -16.42
N SER A 292 0.37 5.79 -16.41
CA SER A 292 0.78 4.43 -16.03
C SER A 292 0.19 3.45 -17.05
N PRO A 293 0.96 2.47 -17.56
CA PRO A 293 0.41 1.50 -18.50
C PRO A 293 -0.80 0.84 -17.84
N ALA A 294 -1.96 0.94 -18.50
CA ALA A 294 -3.21 0.36 -18.02
C ALA A 294 -2.95 -1.10 -17.62
N LEU A 295 -3.09 -1.42 -16.34
CA LEU A 295 -2.81 -2.74 -15.78
C LEU A 295 -4.01 -3.65 -15.98
N SER A 296 -4.51 -3.76 -17.21
CA SER A 296 -5.46 -4.80 -17.59
C SER A 296 -4.70 -6.09 -17.94
N GLY A 297 -5.31 -7.24 -17.68
CA GLY A 297 -4.74 -8.56 -17.97
C GLY A 297 -4.02 -9.23 -16.80
N LEU A 298 -2.90 -9.91 -17.05
CA LEU A 298 -2.22 -10.77 -16.08
C LEU A 298 -1.32 -9.98 -15.13
N HIS A 299 -1.41 -10.25 -13.83
CA HIS A 299 -0.49 -9.74 -12.80
C HIS A 299 -0.08 -10.78 -11.74
N ALA A 300 -0.70 -11.97 -11.73
CA ALA A 300 -0.32 -13.07 -10.86
C ALA A 300 1.15 -13.51 -11.07
N LYS A 301 1.85 -13.80 -9.97
CA LYS A 301 3.13 -14.53 -10.00
C LYS A 301 2.98 -15.80 -9.17
N LEU A 302 3.08 -16.93 -9.83
CA LEU A 302 2.90 -18.25 -9.22
C LEU A 302 3.83 -19.26 -9.89
N TYR A 303 4.46 -20.11 -9.07
CA TYR A 303 5.29 -21.20 -9.55
C TYR A 303 4.78 -22.47 -8.89
N CYS A 304 4.41 -23.50 -9.65
CA CYS A 304 4.12 -24.81 -9.13
C CYS A 304 5.16 -25.78 -9.64
N VAL A 305 5.81 -26.49 -8.71
CA VAL A 305 6.85 -27.47 -8.99
C VAL A 305 6.48 -28.78 -8.34
N GLU A 306 6.43 -29.86 -9.11
CA GLU A 306 6.26 -31.20 -8.54
C GLU A 306 7.61 -31.88 -8.34
N ARG A 307 7.92 -32.20 -7.07
CA ARG A 307 9.11 -32.96 -6.68
C ARG A 307 8.78 -33.94 -5.56
N ALA A 308 9.47 -35.07 -5.55
CA ALA A 308 9.28 -36.11 -4.53
C ALA A 308 7.80 -36.51 -4.28
N ARG A 309 6.97 -36.52 -5.35
CA ARG A 309 5.51 -36.77 -5.33
C ARG A 309 4.70 -35.78 -4.48
N LYS A 310 5.24 -34.58 -4.25
CA LYS A 310 4.53 -33.45 -3.64
C LYS A 310 4.51 -32.29 -4.62
N ALA A 311 3.52 -31.42 -4.46
CA ALA A 311 3.46 -30.15 -5.14
C ALA A 311 3.97 -29.05 -4.21
N HIS A 312 4.83 -28.19 -4.76
CA HIS A 312 5.41 -27.03 -4.11
C HIS A 312 4.92 -25.79 -4.85
N LEU A 313 4.04 -25.05 -4.21
CA LEU A 313 3.34 -23.91 -4.79
C LEU A 313 3.89 -22.61 -4.19
N PHE A 314 4.60 -21.83 -5.01
CA PHE A 314 5.16 -20.54 -4.65
C PHE A 314 4.23 -19.41 -5.10
N ILE A 315 3.87 -18.52 -4.18
CA ILE A 315 3.01 -17.36 -4.43
C ILE A 315 3.70 -16.11 -3.89
N GLY A 316 3.73 -15.02 -4.66
CA GLY A 316 4.27 -13.76 -4.15
C GLY A 316 4.53 -12.72 -5.23
N SER A 317 5.62 -11.98 -5.07
CA SER A 317 5.90 -10.77 -5.84
C SER A 317 6.85 -10.96 -7.02
N ALA A 318 7.63 -12.03 -7.02
CA ALA A 318 8.73 -12.23 -7.96
C ALA A 318 8.23 -12.66 -9.35
N ASN A 319 8.48 -11.82 -10.36
CA ASN A 319 8.36 -12.23 -11.76
C ASN A 319 9.52 -13.18 -12.13
N ALA A 320 9.35 -13.97 -13.20
CA ALA A 320 10.41 -14.83 -13.72
C ALA A 320 11.42 -14.01 -14.56
N THR A 321 12.07 -13.05 -13.91
CA THR A 321 13.05 -12.15 -14.54
C THR A 321 14.40 -12.21 -13.83
N ARG A 322 15.45 -11.81 -14.55
CA ARG A 322 16.82 -11.73 -14.01
C ARG A 322 16.90 -10.95 -12.69
N ASN A 323 16.31 -9.76 -12.65
CA ASN A 323 16.46 -8.83 -11.53
C ASN A 323 15.74 -9.32 -10.28
N ALA A 324 14.62 -10.03 -10.44
CA ALA A 324 13.91 -10.66 -9.33
C ALA A 324 14.89 -11.55 -8.53
N PHE A 325 15.62 -12.45 -9.18
CA PHE A 325 16.48 -13.42 -8.50
C PHE A 325 17.93 -12.95 -8.23
N ARG A 326 18.32 -11.74 -8.64
CA ARG A 326 19.70 -11.24 -8.49
C ARG A 326 19.87 -10.01 -7.60
N GLY A 327 18.84 -9.17 -7.43
CA GLY A 327 19.02 -7.98 -6.60
C GLY A 327 17.77 -7.24 -6.15
N ASN A 328 16.60 -7.47 -6.77
CA ASN A 328 15.36 -6.95 -6.22
C ASN A 328 15.13 -7.50 -4.81
N VAL A 329 14.45 -6.69 -3.99
CA VAL A 329 13.80 -7.18 -2.78
C VAL A 329 12.47 -7.80 -3.19
N GLU A 330 12.26 -9.07 -2.88
CA GLU A 330 11.07 -9.82 -3.29
C GLU A 330 10.66 -10.81 -2.20
N ILE A 331 9.43 -11.30 -2.29
CA ILE A 331 8.91 -12.36 -1.44
C ILE A 331 8.24 -13.46 -2.26
N LEU A 332 8.46 -14.71 -1.86
CA LEU A 332 7.68 -15.88 -2.24
C LEU A 332 7.28 -16.66 -0.98
N VAL A 333 6.06 -17.17 -0.95
CA VAL A 333 5.57 -18.11 0.06
C VAL A 333 5.42 -19.47 -0.59
N GLU A 334 6.08 -20.48 -0.04
CA GLU A 334 6.02 -21.86 -0.51
C GLU A 334 4.98 -22.65 0.32
N LEU A 335 3.97 -23.19 -0.36
CA LEU A 335 3.02 -24.14 0.20
C LEU A 335 3.30 -25.53 -0.34
N THR A 336 3.49 -26.50 0.55
CA THR A 336 3.69 -27.91 0.15
C THR A 336 2.42 -28.71 0.35
N GLY A 337 2.02 -29.52 -0.63
CA GLY A 337 0.86 -30.40 -0.52
C GLY A 337 0.84 -31.57 -1.49
N LYS A 338 -0.31 -32.26 -1.58
CA LYS A 338 -0.50 -33.39 -2.50
C LYS A 338 -0.62 -32.88 -3.94
N THR A 339 0.00 -33.57 -4.89
CA THR A 339 -0.06 -33.22 -6.33
C THR A 339 -1.48 -33.21 -6.88
N GLY A 340 -2.35 -34.13 -6.44
CA GLY A 340 -3.76 -34.14 -6.84
C GLY A 340 -4.60 -32.95 -6.32
N VAL A 341 -4.03 -32.05 -5.51
CA VAL A 341 -4.72 -30.88 -4.95
C VAL A 341 -4.04 -29.56 -5.33
N LEU A 342 -2.70 -29.49 -5.20
CA LEU A 342 -1.90 -28.30 -5.47
C LEU A 342 -0.96 -28.44 -6.67
N GLY A 343 -0.91 -29.62 -7.30
CA GLY A 343 -0.01 -29.92 -8.42
C GLY A 343 -0.46 -29.30 -9.73
N VAL A 344 0.38 -29.45 -10.75
CA VAL A 344 0.23 -28.78 -12.04
C VAL A 344 -1.08 -29.20 -12.72
N ASP A 345 -1.36 -30.50 -12.74
CA ASP A 345 -2.60 -31.02 -13.35
C ASP A 345 -3.86 -30.62 -12.58
N ALA A 346 -3.76 -30.44 -11.26
CA ALA A 346 -4.89 -29.94 -10.46
C ALA A 346 -5.16 -28.45 -10.72
N LEU A 347 -4.10 -27.65 -10.89
CA LEU A 347 -4.19 -26.22 -11.17
C LEU A 347 -4.65 -25.94 -12.61
N LEU A 348 -4.23 -26.75 -13.59
CA LEU A 348 -4.67 -26.65 -14.98
C LEU A 348 -5.92 -27.50 -15.29
N GLY A 349 -6.38 -28.31 -14.35
CA GLY A 349 -7.47 -29.26 -14.56
C GLY A 349 -8.85 -28.61 -14.65
N LYS A 350 -9.89 -29.46 -14.66
CA LYS A 350 -11.30 -29.03 -14.73
C LYS A 350 -11.66 -28.17 -13.51
N GLY A 351 -12.04 -26.91 -13.75
CA GLY A 351 -12.32 -25.92 -12.70
C GLY A 351 -11.07 -25.19 -12.15
N GLY A 352 -9.89 -25.47 -12.71
CA GLY A 352 -8.66 -24.72 -12.51
C GLY A 352 -8.46 -23.64 -13.58
N PHE A 353 -7.24 -23.14 -13.73
CA PHE A 353 -6.92 -21.99 -14.57
C PHE A 353 -7.25 -22.18 -16.05
N MET A 354 -7.33 -23.40 -16.58
CA MET A 354 -7.70 -23.63 -17.98
C MET A 354 -9.08 -23.05 -18.37
N SER A 355 -9.96 -22.73 -17.42
CA SER A 355 -11.22 -22.03 -17.73
C SER A 355 -11.03 -20.57 -18.16
N ILE A 356 -9.91 -19.94 -17.78
CA ILE A 356 -9.59 -18.53 -18.06
C ILE A 356 -8.36 -18.38 -18.96
N LEU A 357 -7.80 -19.48 -19.44
CA LEU A 357 -6.59 -19.52 -20.28
C LEU A 357 -6.93 -19.95 -21.71
N GLN A 358 -6.11 -19.49 -22.65
CA GLN A 358 -6.07 -20.00 -24.00
C GLN A 358 -4.63 -20.35 -24.37
N SER A 359 -4.45 -21.46 -25.08
CA SER A 359 -3.15 -21.80 -25.66
C SER A 359 -2.76 -20.76 -26.70
N THR A 360 -1.47 -20.46 -26.79
CA THR A 360 -0.93 -19.55 -27.80
C THR A 360 0.27 -20.17 -28.50
N THR A 361 0.81 -19.48 -29.49
CA THR A 361 2.11 -19.77 -30.09
C THR A 361 3.10 -18.68 -29.68
N ILE A 362 4.36 -19.07 -29.52
CA ILE A 362 5.45 -18.11 -29.26
C ILE A 362 6.09 -17.79 -30.61
N GLU A 363 6.12 -16.51 -30.96
CA GLU A 363 6.85 -15.99 -32.12
C GLU A 363 8.08 -15.24 -31.61
N PRO A 364 9.22 -15.94 -31.41
CA PRO A 364 10.38 -15.36 -30.75
C PRO A 364 11.02 -14.31 -31.64
N SER A 365 11.04 -13.05 -31.19
CA SER A 365 11.79 -11.97 -31.82
C SER A 365 13.23 -11.91 -31.31
N GLY A 366 13.47 -12.34 -30.06
CA GLY A 366 14.74 -12.11 -29.36
C GLY A 366 15.07 -10.63 -29.13
N GLU A 367 14.15 -9.72 -29.47
CA GLU A 367 14.30 -8.28 -29.36
C GLU A 367 13.18 -7.75 -28.45
N GLU A 368 13.57 -7.23 -27.28
CA GLU A 368 12.73 -6.27 -26.56
C GLU A 368 12.78 -4.96 -27.37
N ALA A 369 11.67 -4.57 -28.00
CA ALA A 369 11.58 -3.26 -28.63
C ALA A 369 11.96 -2.19 -27.58
N GLU A 370 12.85 -1.26 -27.93
CA GLU A 370 13.23 -0.17 -27.03
C GLU A 370 12.01 0.73 -26.76
N ASP A 371 11.35 0.46 -25.64
CA ASP A 371 10.28 1.32 -25.13
C ASP A 371 10.89 2.61 -24.57
N GLN A 372 10.80 3.67 -25.36
CA GLN A 372 11.29 4.98 -25.01
C GLN A 372 10.61 5.54 -23.75
N GLN A 373 9.36 5.15 -23.45
CA GLN A 373 8.70 5.52 -22.20
C GLN A 373 9.38 4.81 -21.02
N ALA A 374 9.68 3.52 -21.14
CA ALA A 374 10.40 2.77 -20.09
C ALA A 374 11.81 3.33 -19.84
N ILE A 375 12.48 3.83 -20.88
CA ILE A 375 13.77 4.55 -20.75
C ILE A 375 13.58 5.83 -19.95
N LEU A 376 12.57 6.65 -20.28
CA LEU A 376 12.27 7.89 -19.56
C LEU A 376 11.92 7.62 -18.09
N ASP A 377 11.06 6.64 -17.82
CA ASP A 377 10.72 6.22 -16.46
C ASP A 377 11.96 5.74 -15.69
N GLY A 378 12.89 5.04 -16.37
CA GLY A 378 14.18 4.63 -15.82
C GLY A 378 15.06 5.81 -15.43
N GLN A 379 15.05 6.89 -16.21
CA GLN A 379 15.77 8.12 -15.87
C GLN A 379 15.17 8.82 -14.66
N LEU A 380 13.84 8.93 -14.58
CA LEU A 380 13.18 9.52 -13.41
C LEU A 380 13.50 8.73 -12.14
N ARG A 381 13.45 7.39 -12.19
CA ARG A 381 13.85 6.53 -11.07
C ARG A 381 15.31 6.75 -10.65
N GLN A 382 16.22 6.87 -11.62
CA GLN A 382 17.63 7.17 -11.34
C GLN A 382 17.79 8.53 -10.65
N LEU A 383 17.13 9.57 -11.16
CA LEU A 383 17.14 10.91 -10.58
C LEU A 383 16.64 10.90 -9.13
N VAL A 384 15.45 10.32 -8.89
CA VAL A 384 14.85 10.24 -7.54
C VAL A 384 15.75 9.46 -6.57
N SER A 385 16.39 8.40 -7.05
CA SER A 385 17.28 7.60 -6.20
C SER A 385 18.57 8.34 -5.80
N ALA A 386 18.99 9.33 -6.60
CA ALA A 386 20.25 10.04 -6.43
C ALA A 386 20.14 11.32 -5.59
N VAL A 387 18.92 11.80 -5.33
CA VAL A 387 18.69 13.13 -4.76
C VAL A 387 17.81 13.04 -3.52
N SER A 388 18.28 13.56 -2.39
CA SER A 388 17.46 13.81 -1.19
C SER A 388 16.79 15.18 -1.29
N LEU A 389 15.48 15.24 -1.01
CA LEU A 389 14.72 16.47 -1.01
C LEU A 389 14.47 16.91 0.44
N ARG A 390 14.72 18.18 0.73
CA ARG A 390 14.40 18.83 2.00
C ARG A 390 13.45 19.98 1.72
N ALA A 391 12.33 20.04 2.44
CA ALA A 391 11.35 21.10 2.35
C ALA A 391 11.33 21.83 3.69
N GLU A 392 11.84 23.05 3.73
CA GLU A 392 11.91 23.85 4.96
C GLU A 392 10.77 24.85 5.00
N LEU A 393 9.94 24.75 6.03
CA LEU A 393 8.79 25.63 6.22
C LEU A 393 9.22 26.88 6.98
N SER A 394 8.78 28.04 6.51
CA SER A 394 8.84 29.30 7.23
C SER A 394 7.49 30.00 7.23
N GLU A 395 7.22 30.71 8.31
CA GLU A 395 6.03 31.52 8.48
C GLU A 395 6.38 32.99 8.22
N THR A 396 5.49 33.68 7.50
CA THR A 396 5.49 35.14 7.34
C THR A 396 4.18 35.67 7.92
N ASP A 397 4.06 36.98 8.17
CA ASP A 397 2.93 37.59 8.90
C ASP A 397 1.52 37.21 8.37
N GLU A 398 1.40 36.78 7.10
CA GLU A 398 0.09 36.44 6.49
C GLU A 398 0.07 35.10 5.72
N ALA A 399 1.20 34.39 5.58
CA ALA A 399 1.29 33.19 4.75
C ALA A 399 2.49 32.30 5.09
N TYR A 400 2.48 31.07 4.58
CA TYR A 400 3.60 30.14 4.68
C TYR A 400 4.42 30.11 3.40
N THR A 401 5.72 29.90 3.55
CA THR A 401 6.64 29.61 2.46
C THR A 401 7.30 28.26 2.69
N LEU A 402 7.24 27.39 1.69
CA LEU A 402 7.93 26.10 1.70
C LEU A 402 9.12 26.16 0.75
N HIS A 403 10.33 26.14 1.30
CA HIS A 403 11.57 26.19 0.52
C HIS A 403 12.08 24.78 0.24
N LEU A 404 11.95 24.34 -1.01
CA LEU A 404 12.40 23.02 -1.45
C LEU A 404 13.84 23.07 -1.95
N THR A 405 14.70 22.25 -1.36
CA THR A 405 16.11 22.14 -1.73
C THR A 405 16.53 20.69 -1.95
N SER A 406 17.63 20.50 -2.69
CA SER A 406 18.30 19.21 -2.79
C SER A 406 19.77 19.25 -2.38
N GLU A 407 20.24 18.15 -1.76
CA GLU A 407 21.64 18.03 -1.32
C GLU A 407 22.63 17.97 -2.48
N ALA A 408 22.22 17.32 -3.57
CA ALA A 408 23.02 17.10 -4.77
C ALA A 408 22.36 17.75 -5.99
N ALA A 409 23.16 18.05 -7.00
CA ALA A 409 22.67 18.51 -8.27
C ALA A 409 21.87 17.40 -8.98
N VAL A 410 20.76 17.78 -9.61
CA VAL A 410 19.99 16.86 -10.45
C VAL A 410 20.76 16.57 -11.73
N SER A 411 20.89 15.32 -12.12
CA SER A 411 21.55 14.93 -13.36
C SER A 411 20.77 13.82 -14.05
N THR A 412 20.62 13.95 -15.37
CA THR A 412 19.96 12.99 -16.24
C THR A 412 20.91 12.57 -17.34
N LYS A 413 20.79 11.33 -17.82
CA LYS A 413 21.67 10.81 -18.89
C LYS A 413 21.36 11.40 -20.26
N GLN A 414 20.10 11.78 -20.48
CA GLN A 414 19.65 12.45 -21.69
C GLN A 414 19.19 13.87 -21.34
N GLU A 415 19.15 14.73 -22.35
CA GLU A 415 18.57 16.07 -22.23
C GLU A 415 17.05 15.94 -22.01
N VAL A 416 16.64 16.21 -20.77
CA VAL A 416 15.23 16.31 -20.37
C VAL A 416 15.04 17.59 -19.57
N THR A 417 13.82 18.12 -19.60
CA THR A 417 13.42 19.24 -18.73
C THR A 417 12.88 18.67 -17.43
N LEU A 418 13.40 19.12 -16.29
CA LEU A 418 12.86 18.80 -14.97
C LEU A 418 11.95 19.92 -14.47
N MET A 419 10.72 19.56 -14.11
CA MET A 419 9.76 20.44 -13.48
C MET A 419 9.41 19.91 -12.09
N VAL A 420 9.26 20.83 -11.14
CA VAL A 420 8.94 20.54 -9.74
C VAL A 420 7.71 21.34 -9.32
N SER A 421 6.77 20.69 -8.62
CA SER A 421 5.56 21.33 -8.06
C SER A 421 5.16 20.67 -6.75
N LEU A 422 4.33 21.32 -5.93
CA LEU A 422 3.72 20.66 -4.78
C LEU A 422 2.63 19.68 -5.24
N LEU A 423 2.35 18.68 -4.41
CA LEU A 423 1.18 17.83 -4.65
C LEU A 423 -0.10 18.69 -4.54
N THR A 424 -0.22 19.49 -3.49
CA THR A 424 -1.41 20.30 -3.16
C THR A 424 -1.66 21.48 -4.11
N ASP A 425 -0.63 21.94 -4.84
CA ASP A 425 -0.74 23.06 -5.77
C ASP A 425 -0.01 22.80 -7.08
N LYS A 426 -0.78 22.77 -8.19
CA LYS A 426 -0.27 22.60 -9.56
C LYS A 426 0.10 23.93 -10.21
N ALA A 427 -0.44 25.05 -9.74
CA ALA A 427 -0.30 26.35 -10.40
C ALA A 427 1.14 26.88 -10.26
N ILE A 428 1.81 26.52 -9.17
CA ILE A 428 3.19 26.87 -8.90
C ILE A 428 4.08 25.69 -9.30
N ALA A 429 4.59 25.73 -10.54
CA ALA A 429 5.57 24.78 -11.05
C ALA A 429 6.86 25.51 -11.45
N ALA A 430 8.00 25.00 -10.97
CA ALA A 430 9.31 25.57 -11.25
C ALA A 430 10.12 24.64 -12.15
N ASN A 431 10.77 25.23 -13.16
CA ASN A 431 11.77 24.52 -13.97
C ASN A 431 13.10 24.48 -13.23
N VAL A 432 13.73 23.31 -13.22
CA VAL A 432 15.05 23.11 -12.63
C VAL A 432 16.02 22.72 -13.73
N LEU A 433 17.13 23.45 -13.83
CA LEU A 433 18.17 23.17 -14.80
C LEU A 433 18.93 21.90 -14.40
N THR A 434 19.03 20.94 -15.32
CA THR A 434 19.92 19.79 -15.17
C THR A 434 21.36 20.25 -14.91
N GLY A 435 22.02 19.66 -13.91
CA GLY A 435 23.33 20.07 -13.42
C GLY A 435 23.28 21.06 -12.24
N SER A 436 22.11 21.58 -11.89
CA SER A 436 21.92 22.46 -10.71
C SER A 436 21.27 21.71 -9.55
N ARG A 437 21.40 22.23 -8.33
CA ARG A 437 20.58 21.78 -7.20
C ARG A 437 19.15 22.28 -7.38
N ILE A 438 18.18 21.52 -6.85
CA ILE A 438 16.83 22.04 -6.66
C ILE A 438 16.93 23.11 -5.57
N ASP A 439 16.38 24.28 -5.87
CA ASP A 439 16.34 25.45 -5.00
C ASP A 439 15.11 26.27 -5.41
N VAL A 440 13.96 25.96 -4.83
CA VAL A 440 12.66 26.49 -5.25
C VAL A 440 11.84 26.92 -4.04
N PRO A 441 11.54 28.22 -3.87
CA PRO A 441 10.59 28.69 -2.88
C PRO A 441 9.14 28.57 -3.41
N PHE A 442 8.26 27.97 -2.62
CA PHE A 442 6.81 27.99 -2.83
C PHE A 442 6.19 28.95 -1.81
N GLU A 443 5.82 30.15 -2.25
CA GLU A 443 5.33 31.25 -1.39
C GLU A 443 3.81 31.37 -1.43
N GLY A 444 3.24 32.08 -0.45
CA GLY A 444 1.80 32.38 -0.42
C GLY A 444 0.91 31.19 -0.08
N LEU A 445 1.46 30.19 0.61
CA LEU A 445 0.74 28.97 0.97
C LEU A 445 -0.17 29.21 2.18
N THR A 446 -1.39 28.68 2.14
CA THR A 446 -2.15 28.47 3.38
C THR A 446 -1.59 27.26 4.11
N LEU A 447 -1.84 27.15 5.41
CA LEU A 447 -1.40 25.97 6.18
C LEU A 447 -1.91 24.65 5.56
N SER A 448 -3.11 24.67 4.99
CA SER A 448 -3.71 23.50 4.31
C SER A 448 -3.03 23.12 2.98
N ASP A 449 -2.24 24.03 2.40
CA ASP A 449 -1.46 23.77 1.19
C ASP A 449 -0.08 23.17 1.50
N VAL A 450 0.40 23.28 2.73
CA VAL A 450 1.70 22.75 3.13
C VAL A 450 1.69 21.21 3.08
N THR A 451 2.63 20.64 2.32
CA THR A 451 2.78 19.18 2.19
C THR A 451 4.24 18.79 2.03
N ALA A 452 4.60 17.61 2.55
CA ALA A 452 5.86 16.96 2.26
C ALA A 452 5.89 16.28 0.88
N PHE A 453 4.75 16.17 0.18
CA PHE A 453 4.67 15.52 -1.13
C PHE A 453 4.95 16.50 -2.26
N VAL A 454 6.01 16.22 -3.01
CA VAL A 454 6.46 17.00 -4.16
C VAL A 454 6.30 16.16 -5.43
N VAL A 455 5.87 16.77 -6.52
CA VAL A 455 5.82 16.12 -7.83
C VAL A 455 7.03 16.51 -8.66
N LEU A 456 7.77 15.49 -9.09
CA LEU A 456 8.83 15.63 -10.08
C LEU A 456 8.32 15.12 -11.42
N THR A 457 8.46 15.95 -12.46
CA THR A 457 8.11 15.61 -13.84
C THR A 457 9.32 15.83 -14.71
N ILE A 458 9.71 14.80 -15.47
CA ILE A 458 10.68 14.94 -16.55
C ILE A 458 9.98 14.83 -17.90
N SER A 459 10.42 15.67 -18.84
CA SER A 459 9.92 15.69 -20.21
C SER A 459 11.07 15.60 -21.20
N ASP A 460 10.97 14.72 -22.19
CA ASP A 460 11.95 14.64 -23.28
C ASP A 460 11.56 15.54 -24.47
N ASN A 461 12.48 15.65 -25.44
CA ASN A 461 12.27 16.45 -26.65
C ASN A 461 11.14 15.91 -27.56
N GLY A 462 10.71 14.66 -27.36
CA GLY A 462 9.59 14.04 -28.06
C GLY A 462 8.23 14.36 -27.44
N GLY A 463 8.19 15.15 -26.35
CA GLY A 463 6.97 15.49 -25.62
C GLY A 463 6.47 14.37 -24.70
N ARG A 464 7.24 13.28 -24.53
CA ARG A 464 6.90 12.24 -23.55
C ARG A 464 7.21 12.76 -22.16
N THR A 465 6.39 12.36 -21.19
CA THR A 465 6.54 12.77 -19.81
C THR A 465 6.57 11.57 -18.89
N SER A 466 7.34 11.67 -17.82
CA SER A 466 7.30 10.74 -16.70
C SER A 466 7.22 11.55 -15.43
N SER A 467 6.34 11.17 -14.51
CA SER A 467 6.11 11.92 -13.27
C SER A 467 5.94 11.00 -12.07
N THR A 468 6.40 11.45 -10.91
CA THR A 468 6.20 10.74 -9.65
C THR A 468 6.07 11.70 -8.48
N VAL A 469 5.36 11.27 -7.44
CA VAL A 469 5.34 11.94 -6.15
C VAL A 469 6.49 11.44 -5.29
N VAL A 470 7.27 12.36 -4.72
CA VAL A 470 8.35 12.10 -3.77
C VAL A 470 8.04 12.80 -2.47
N LYS A 471 8.16 12.06 -1.36
CA LYS A 471 8.09 12.64 -0.01
C LYS A 471 9.44 13.28 0.34
N ALA A 472 9.44 14.59 0.55
CA ALA A 472 10.59 15.34 1.05
C ALA A 472 10.70 15.22 2.58
N ASP A 473 11.89 15.52 3.11
CA ASP A 473 12.08 15.73 4.54
C ASP A 473 11.54 17.11 4.93
N LEU A 474 10.42 17.15 5.64
CA LEU A 474 9.76 18.38 6.06
C LEU A 474 10.40 18.89 7.35
N VAL A 475 10.98 20.09 7.30
CA VAL A 475 11.70 20.72 8.41
C VAL A 475 10.93 21.94 8.88
N ASN A 476 10.92 22.16 10.20
CA ASN A 476 10.12 23.18 10.88
C ASN A 476 8.61 23.00 10.61
N ASP A 477 8.12 21.75 10.58
CA ASP A 477 6.67 21.49 10.48
C ASP A 477 5.92 22.16 11.63
N VAL A 478 4.77 22.74 11.33
CA VAL A 478 3.94 23.49 12.27
C VAL A 478 2.76 22.61 12.71
N PRO A 479 2.43 22.57 14.02
CA PRO A 479 1.25 21.85 14.50
C PRO A 479 -0.05 22.30 13.80
N GLY A 480 -1.06 21.44 13.78
CA GLY A 480 -2.37 21.80 13.23
C GLY A 480 -2.48 21.74 11.70
N ARG A 481 -1.41 21.43 10.96
CA ARG A 481 -1.46 21.27 9.48
C ARG A 481 -2.52 20.26 9.03
N MET A 482 -2.59 19.10 9.67
CA MET A 482 -3.61 18.09 9.38
C MET A 482 -5.01 18.60 9.73
N SER A 483 -5.16 19.24 10.89
CA SER A 483 -6.43 19.84 11.32
C SER A 483 -6.92 20.91 10.35
N SER A 484 -6.03 21.75 9.81
CA SER A 484 -6.37 22.81 8.86
C SER A 484 -6.98 22.26 7.56
N ILE A 485 -6.53 21.09 7.12
CA ILE A 485 -7.11 20.38 5.96
C ILE A 485 -8.53 19.93 6.30
N VAL A 486 -8.74 19.41 7.51
CA VAL A 486 -10.06 18.95 7.98
C VAL A 486 -11.03 20.12 8.15
N THR A 487 -10.62 21.18 8.85
CA THR A 487 -11.42 22.38 9.08
C THR A 487 -11.90 23.01 7.77
N ARG A 488 -11.07 22.99 6.73
CA ARG A 488 -11.43 23.50 5.40
C ARG A 488 -12.58 22.72 4.74
N GLU A 489 -12.69 21.42 5.00
CA GLU A 489 -13.79 20.58 4.50
C GLU A 489 -15.05 20.69 5.36
N ILE A 490 -14.91 21.10 6.63
CA ILE A 490 -16.03 21.35 7.56
C ILE A 490 -16.51 22.79 7.41
N SER A 491 -17.40 23.01 6.45
CA SER A 491 -17.93 24.35 6.12
C SER A 491 -19.32 24.65 6.68
N THR A 492 -19.99 23.68 7.31
CA THR A 492 -21.35 23.84 7.85
C THR A 492 -21.51 23.13 9.21
N PRO A 493 -22.49 23.53 10.04
CA PRO A 493 -22.82 22.82 11.28
C PRO A 493 -23.16 21.34 11.06
N ASP A 494 -23.83 21.02 9.96
CA ASP A 494 -24.19 19.65 9.59
C ASP A 494 -22.93 18.83 9.26
N ALA A 495 -21.98 19.41 8.51
CA ALA A 495 -20.70 18.78 8.23
C ALA A 495 -19.91 18.51 9.53
N PHE A 496 -19.93 19.44 10.48
CA PHE A 496 -19.27 19.26 11.78
C PHE A 496 -19.91 18.11 12.58
N ARG A 497 -21.25 18.10 12.71
CA ARG A 497 -21.96 17.02 13.42
C ARG A 497 -21.71 15.67 12.76
N ARG A 498 -21.71 15.62 11.43
CA ARG A 498 -21.45 14.40 10.67
C ARG A 498 -20.02 13.90 10.87
N PHE A 499 -19.03 14.78 10.81
CA PHE A 499 -17.63 14.46 11.09
C PHE A 499 -17.46 13.93 12.52
N LEU A 500 -18.06 14.61 13.51
CA LEU A 500 -18.03 14.18 14.91
C LEU A 500 -18.63 12.78 15.08
N ALA A 501 -19.82 12.54 14.49
CA ALA A 501 -20.48 11.24 14.54
C ALA A 501 -19.62 10.13 13.95
N LEU A 502 -19.04 10.36 12.76
CA LEU A 502 -18.16 9.41 12.09
C LEU A 502 -16.90 9.11 12.91
N LEU A 503 -16.20 10.16 13.37
CA LEU A 503 -14.96 10.02 14.11
C LEU A 503 -15.19 9.26 15.43
N LEU A 504 -16.27 9.56 16.15
CA LEU A 504 -16.64 8.84 17.36
C LEU A 504 -17.03 7.39 17.08
N ALA A 505 -17.78 7.14 16.01
CA ALA A 505 -18.18 5.78 15.62
C ALA A 505 -16.98 4.90 15.26
N PHE A 506 -15.99 5.45 14.55
CA PHE A 506 -14.76 4.74 14.20
C PHE A 506 -13.80 4.61 15.38
N GLY A 507 -13.87 5.54 16.32
CA GLY A 507 -13.01 5.62 17.49
C GLY A 507 -13.49 4.82 18.70
N ALA A 508 -14.80 4.59 18.81
CA ALA A 508 -15.40 3.91 19.95
C ALA A 508 -15.20 2.39 19.85
N PRO A 509 -14.89 1.71 20.97
CA PRO A 509 -14.95 0.25 21.02
C PRO A 509 -16.38 -0.19 20.70
N SER A 510 -16.51 -1.18 19.82
CA SER A 510 -17.81 -1.75 19.45
C SER A 510 -18.43 -2.32 20.72
N ALA A 511 -19.44 -1.65 21.28
CA ALA A 511 -20.20 -2.24 22.36
C ALA A 511 -20.87 -3.47 21.76
N ALA A 512 -20.66 -4.64 22.39
CA ALA A 512 -21.44 -5.83 22.09
C ALA A 512 -22.92 -5.41 22.10
N SER A 513 -23.51 -5.30 20.93
CA SER A 513 -24.93 -5.03 20.79
C SER A 513 -25.63 -6.29 21.27
N ASP A 514 -26.12 -6.23 22.50
CA ASP A 514 -27.01 -7.24 23.04
C ASP A 514 -28.34 -7.11 22.26
N GLY A 515 -28.42 -7.77 21.10
CA GLY A 515 -29.64 -7.86 20.30
C GLY A 515 -29.44 -7.80 18.78
N GLY A 516 -29.75 -8.92 18.11
CA GLY A 516 -30.20 -8.96 16.71
C GLY A 516 -29.17 -9.45 15.70
N ASP A 517 -29.25 -10.74 15.40
CA ASP A 517 -28.68 -11.40 14.22
C ASP A 517 -29.27 -10.74 12.95
N ASP A 518 -28.46 -9.96 12.22
CA ASP A 518 -28.72 -9.68 10.81
C ASP A 518 -27.38 -9.51 10.07
N GLY A 519 -26.87 -10.65 9.58
CA GLY A 519 -25.70 -10.76 8.69
C GLY A 519 -25.99 -10.24 7.28
N GLY A 520 -26.25 -8.93 7.17
CA GLY A 520 -26.45 -8.22 5.91
C GLY A 520 -25.30 -7.26 5.61
N ASP A 521 -24.82 -7.31 4.37
CA ASP A 521 -23.80 -6.42 3.79
C ASP A 521 -24.05 -4.95 4.20
N VAL A 522 -23.09 -4.36 4.91
CA VAL A 522 -23.34 -3.20 5.77
C VAL A 522 -23.21 -1.92 4.98
N ALA A 523 -24.22 -1.54 4.19
CA ALA A 523 -24.33 -0.22 3.58
C ALA A 523 -24.70 0.86 4.65
N LEU A 524 -24.01 2.01 4.66
CA LEU A 524 -24.38 3.20 5.45
C LEU A 524 -25.64 3.86 4.85
N THR A 525 -26.81 3.27 5.11
CA THR A 525 -28.12 3.82 4.69
C THR A 525 -28.55 5.00 5.58
N SER A 526 -29.48 5.84 5.09
CA SER A 526 -29.96 7.05 5.82
C SER A 526 -30.47 6.75 7.23
N GLY A 527 -31.03 5.56 7.48
CA GLY A 527 -31.55 5.17 8.81
C GLY A 527 -30.48 4.91 9.87
N ARG A 528 -29.23 4.62 9.47
CA ARG A 528 -28.11 4.45 10.43
C ARG A 528 -27.46 5.79 10.81
N TRP A 529 -27.64 6.84 10.00
CA TRP A 529 -27.20 8.20 10.34
C TRP A 529 -27.98 8.77 11.52
N ASP A 530 -29.31 8.64 11.50
CA ASP A 530 -30.13 9.00 12.66
C ASP A 530 -29.71 8.21 13.91
N ALA A 531 -29.28 6.96 13.76
CA ALA A 531 -28.78 6.15 14.88
C ALA A 531 -27.37 6.56 15.37
N LEU A 532 -26.50 7.05 14.47
CA LEU A 532 -25.15 7.53 14.79
C LEU A 532 -25.16 8.92 15.44
N GLU A 533 -26.06 9.81 15.01
CA GLU A 533 -26.25 11.14 15.59
C GLU A 533 -26.99 11.10 16.94
N ASN A 534 -27.78 10.05 17.18
CA ASN A 534 -28.41 9.83 18.48
C ASN A 534 -27.36 9.39 19.52
N GLY A 535 -27.21 10.18 20.58
CA GLY A 535 -26.32 9.88 21.69
C GLY A 535 -24.85 10.25 21.48
N LEU A 536 -24.56 11.26 20.65
CA LEU A 536 -23.18 11.77 20.45
C LEU A 536 -22.49 12.17 21.75
N PHE A 537 -23.23 12.70 22.72
CA PHE A 537 -22.69 13.05 24.02
C PHE A 537 -22.18 11.80 24.77
N GLU A 538 -22.97 10.73 24.82
CA GLU A 538 -22.61 9.46 25.44
C GLU A 538 -21.42 8.80 24.72
N GLN A 539 -21.38 8.87 23.38
CA GLN A 539 -20.25 8.38 22.59
C GLN A 539 -18.97 9.17 22.89
N LEU A 540 -19.08 10.49 22.97
CA LEU A 540 -17.96 11.37 23.29
C LEU A 540 -17.41 11.09 24.70
N LEU A 541 -18.30 10.89 25.68
CA LEU A 541 -17.92 10.47 27.04
C LEU A 541 -17.29 9.07 27.09
N ARG A 542 -17.74 8.14 26.22
CA ARG A 542 -17.11 6.82 26.14
C ARG A 542 -15.69 6.92 25.58
N VAL A 543 -15.54 7.58 24.44
CA VAL A 543 -14.25 7.79 23.75
C VAL A 543 -13.25 8.52 24.65
N SER A 544 -13.70 9.49 25.44
CA SER A 544 -12.83 10.24 26.36
C SER A 544 -12.16 9.37 27.43
N THR A 545 -12.73 8.19 27.73
CA THR A 545 -12.16 7.22 28.67
C THR A 545 -11.45 6.05 27.99
N SER A 546 -11.85 5.70 26.77
CA SER A 546 -11.36 4.49 26.08
C SER A 546 -10.35 4.76 24.97
N ASN A 547 -10.30 5.96 24.40
CA ASN A 547 -9.47 6.27 23.22
C ASN A 547 -9.05 7.76 23.16
N LEU A 548 -7.98 8.10 23.88
CA LEU A 548 -7.43 9.46 23.92
C LEU A 548 -6.92 9.96 22.55
N GLN A 549 -6.49 9.06 21.65
CA GLN A 549 -6.00 9.46 20.32
C GLN A 549 -7.11 10.12 19.47
N ILE A 550 -8.31 9.55 19.51
CA ILE A 550 -9.48 10.13 18.82
C ILE A 550 -9.82 11.50 19.42
N LEU A 551 -9.76 11.60 20.75
CA LEU A 551 -10.02 12.85 21.44
C LEU A 551 -8.99 13.93 21.07
N ASN A 552 -7.71 13.58 20.93
CA ASN A 552 -6.66 14.51 20.49
C ASN A 552 -6.86 14.96 19.03
N HIS A 553 -7.30 14.08 18.13
CA HIS A 553 -7.64 14.48 16.76
C HIS A 553 -8.83 15.45 16.73
N LEU A 554 -9.86 15.16 17.53
CA LEU A 554 -11.00 16.07 17.67
C LEU A 554 -10.56 17.41 18.28
N ALA A 555 -9.66 17.41 19.27
CA ALA A 555 -9.10 18.61 19.88
C ALA A 555 -8.45 19.50 18.83
N GLY A 556 -7.55 18.96 18.01
CA GLY A 556 -6.87 19.74 16.99
C GLY A 556 -7.83 20.35 15.95
N VAL A 557 -8.95 19.70 15.63
CA VAL A 557 -9.98 20.25 14.72
C VAL A 557 -10.79 21.34 15.42
N VAL A 558 -11.24 21.10 16.65
CA VAL A 558 -12.05 22.07 17.42
C VAL A 558 -11.23 23.33 17.73
N GLU A 559 -9.99 23.18 18.16
CA GLU A 559 -9.07 24.30 18.41
C GLU A 559 -8.80 25.08 17.12
N SER A 560 -8.51 24.38 16.01
CA SER A 560 -8.37 25.04 14.70
C SER A 560 -9.59 25.84 14.27
N ILE A 561 -10.81 25.40 14.60
CA ILE A 561 -12.05 26.15 14.32
C ILE A 561 -12.17 27.35 15.27
N ILE A 562 -11.86 27.16 16.55
CA ILE A 562 -11.94 28.20 17.59
C ILE A 562 -10.95 29.33 17.33
N ASP A 563 -9.69 29.01 16.99
CA ASP A 563 -8.61 29.97 16.75
C ASP A 563 -8.88 30.85 15.53
N GLN A 564 -9.64 30.34 14.57
CA GLN A 564 -10.09 31.09 13.38
C GLN A 564 -11.37 31.90 13.63
N ASP A 565 -11.84 31.97 14.88
CA ASP A 565 -13.09 32.61 15.31
C ASP A 565 -14.35 31.99 14.69
N ASP A 566 -14.30 30.70 14.33
CA ASP A 566 -15.41 29.95 13.71
C ASP A 566 -16.12 30.74 12.59
N PRO A 567 -15.42 31.04 11.47
CA PRO A 567 -15.89 32.00 10.47
C PRO A 567 -17.18 31.56 9.76
N ASN A 568 -17.48 30.26 9.80
CA ASN A 568 -18.65 29.65 9.19
C ASN A 568 -19.74 29.29 10.23
N GLY A 569 -19.54 29.56 11.52
CA GLY A 569 -20.46 29.22 12.61
C GLY A 569 -20.76 27.73 12.69
N VAL A 570 -19.77 26.85 12.47
CA VAL A 570 -19.96 25.40 12.38
C VAL A 570 -20.17 24.74 13.74
N LEU A 571 -19.70 25.34 14.82
CA LEU A 571 -19.86 24.78 16.16
C LEU A 571 -21.28 25.02 16.68
N PRO A 572 -22.02 23.97 17.11
CA PRO A 572 -23.34 24.16 17.71
C PRO A 572 -23.30 25.04 18.97
N GLU A 573 -24.40 25.73 19.25
CA GLU A 573 -24.57 26.48 20.49
C GLU A 573 -24.33 25.55 21.71
N GLY A 574 -23.55 26.03 22.69
CA GLY A 574 -23.21 25.24 23.87
C GLY A 574 -22.00 24.29 23.69
N PHE A 575 -21.55 24.04 22.45
CA PHE A 575 -20.48 23.06 22.19
C PHE A 575 -19.14 23.50 22.78
N ARG A 576 -18.81 24.80 22.75
CA ARG A 576 -17.57 25.32 23.35
C ARG A 576 -17.49 25.04 24.85
N GLN A 577 -18.61 25.21 25.57
CA GLN A 577 -18.68 24.89 27.01
C GLN A 577 -18.55 23.38 27.25
N LEU A 578 -19.22 22.56 26.43
CA LEU A 578 -19.10 21.10 26.50
C LEU A 578 -17.65 20.65 26.27
N TRP A 579 -17.01 21.17 25.22
CA TRP A 579 -15.63 20.82 24.86
C TRP A 579 -14.65 21.19 25.98
N SER A 580 -14.76 22.40 26.52
CA SER A 580 -13.93 22.87 27.64
C SER A 580 -14.06 21.97 28.88
N ALA A 581 -15.26 21.48 29.20
CA ALA A 581 -15.47 20.56 30.31
C ALA A 581 -14.77 19.20 30.07
N ILE A 582 -14.85 18.67 28.85
CA ILE A 582 -14.23 17.39 28.48
C ILE A 582 -12.72 17.50 28.46
N SER A 583 -12.17 18.55 27.85
CA SER A 583 -10.73 18.75 27.71
C SER A 583 -10.07 18.93 29.08
N THR A 584 -10.70 19.73 29.97
CA THR A 584 -10.27 19.90 31.36
C THR A 584 -10.27 18.56 32.13
N ALA A 585 -11.30 17.74 31.96
CA ALA A 585 -11.43 16.47 32.68
C ALA A 585 -10.44 15.40 32.20
N THR A 586 -10.11 15.41 30.91
CA THR A 586 -9.29 14.36 30.27
C THR A 586 -7.80 14.69 30.22
N LYS A 587 -7.43 15.96 30.41
CA LYS A 587 -6.08 16.48 30.14
C LYS A 587 -5.59 16.14 28.72
N ALA A 588 -6.51 15.97 27.76
CA ALA A 588 -6.13 16.12 26.35
C ALA A 588 -5.36 17.44 26.24
N GLU A 589 -4.19 17.47 25.61
CA GLU A 589 -3.30 18.65 25.66
C GLU A 589 -4.07 19.88 25.18
N VAL A 590 -4.48 20.70 26.14
CA VAL A 590 -5.11 21.99 25.97
C VAL A 590 -3.97 23.00 26.05
N THR A 591 -3.49 23.51 24.92
CA THR A 591 -2.82 24.81 24.92
C THR A 591 -3.90 25.88 24.86
N VAL A 592 -4.55 26.12 26.01
CA VAL A 592 -5.32 27.35 26.24
C VAL A 592 -4.40 28.27 27.01
N ASP A 593 -3.77 29.19 26.29
CA ASP A 593 -3.29 30.40 26.94
C ASP A 593 -4.48 31.35 27.15
N VAL A 594 -4.52 31.88 28.37
CA VAL A 594 -5.47 32.89 28.88
C VAL A 594 -5.21 34.24 28.24
#